data_AF-A0A537P9E9-F1
#
_entry.id   AF-A0A537P9E9-F1
#
_cell.length_a   1.000
_cell.length_b   1.000
_cell.length_c   1.000
_cell.angle_alpha   90.00
_cell.angle_beta   90.00
_cell.angle_gamma   90.00
#
_symmetry.space_group_name_H-M   'P 1'
#
loop_
_entity.id
_entity.type
_entity.pdbx_description
1 polymer ?
#
loop_
_entity_poly.entity_id
_entity_poly.type
_entity_poly.pdbx_seq_one_letter_code
_entity_poly.pdbx_strand_id
1 'polypeptide(L)'
;PVLGWLPGYRRAWLLPDLLAGLAVWAVMVPEGMAYAGIVGVPPIMGLYTIVPPLIAYALLGTSRLLVVGPDTATGLISALTVGAIAVQGTAEFNTLTSSLAILIGALFLLFGALRMGWVAAFIPTPVMR
;
A
#
# COMPACT_ATOMS: atom_id res chain seq x y z
N PRO A 1 2.01 -15.75 9.01
CA PRO A 1 0.72 -15.13 9.37
C PRO A 1 0.53 -15.04 10.90
N VAL A 2 -0.40 -14.18 11.35
CA VAL A 2 -0.58 -13.79 12.77
C VAL A 2 -0.59 -14.94 13.77
N LEU A 3 -1.26 -16.04 13.46
CA LEU A 3 -1.34 -17.23 14.32
C LEU A 3 0.02 -17.89 14.56
N GLY A 4 1.00 -17.69 13.68
CA GLY A 4 2.36 -18.21 13.84
C GLY A 4 3.27 -17.30 14.64
N TRP A 5 3.17 -15.98 14.49
CA TRP A 5 4.09 -15.05 15.15
C TRP A 5 3.58 -14.56 16.51
N LEU A 6 2.26 -14.45 16.69
CA LEU A 6 1.63 -13.91 17.90
C LEU A 6 1.90 -14.77 19.15
N PRO A 7 1.86 -16.12 19.11
CA PRO A 7 2.20 -16.94 20.28
C PRO A 7 3.65 -16.80 20.73
N GLY A 8 4.56 -16.48 19.80
CA GLY A 8 5.98 -16.25 20.08
C GLY A 8 6.32 -14.79 20.42
N TYR A 9 5.33 -13.91 20.54
CA TYR A 9 5.55 -12.49 20.77
C TYR A 9 5.93 -12.22 22.24
N ARG A 10 7.09 -11.62 22.47
CA ARG A 10 7.58 -11.31 23.81
C ARG A 10 7.14 -9.91 24.20
N ARG A 11 6.60 -9.75 25.41
CA ARG A 11 6.20 -8.42 25.95
C ARG A 11 7.35 -7.40 25.94
N ALA A 12 8.60 -7.86 26.04
CA ALA A 12 9.79 -7.02 25.94
C ALA A 12 9.93 -6.30 24.57
N TRP A 13 9.29 -6.81 23.51
CA TRP A 13 9.31 -6.20 22.19
C TRP A 13 8.26 -5.10 22.02
N LEU A 14 7.26 -5.04 22.90
CA LEU A 14 6.14 -4.11 22.76
C LEU A 14 6.59 -2.65 22.73
N LEU A 15 7.49 -2.27 23.64
CA LEU A 15 7.95 -0.87 23.72
C LEU A 15 8.84 -0.49 22.51
N PRO A 16 9.87 -1.28 22.13
CA PRO A 16 10.60 -1.04 20.88
C PRO A 16 9.71 -0.99 19.63
N ASP A 17 8.77 -1.93 19.49
CA ASP A 17 7.87 -2.00 18.33
C ASP A 17 6.92 -0.80 18.28
N LEU A 18 6.42 -0.34 19.43
CA LEU A 18 5.58 0.86 19.52
C LEU A 18 6.34 2.11 19.10
N LEU A 19 7.57 2.28 19.59
CA LEU A 19 8.42 3.42 19.23
C LEU A 19 8.78 3.39 17.73
N ALA A 20 9.12 2.21 17.20
CA ALA A 20 9.38 2.04 15.78
C ALA A 20 8.13 2.32 14.93
N GLY A 21 6.96 1.83 15.35
CA GLY A 21 5.68 2.08 14.70
C GLY A 21 5.31 3.56 14.68
N LEU A 22 5.52 4.28 15.79
CA LEU A 22 5.31 5.73 15.85
C LEU A 22 6.27 6.48 14.94
N ALA A 23 7.54 6.09 14.88
CA ALA A 23 8.52 6.70 13.99
C ALA A 23 8.14 6.49 12.51
N VAL A 24 7.76 5.28 12.14
CA VAL A 24 7.29 4.96 10.78
C VAL A 24 6.02 5.74 10.45
N TRP A 25 5.06 5.79 11.36
CA TRP A 25 3.81 6.53 11.17
C TRP A 25 4.06 8.03 10.96
N ALA A 26 4.96 8.63 11.75
CA ALA A 26 5.33 10.03 11.63
C ALA A 26 5.92 10.38 10.25
N VAL A 27 6.56 9.42 9.58
CA VAL A 27 7.09 9.58 8.21
C VAL A 27 6.00 9.31 7.16
N MET A 28 5.22 8.24 7.31
CA MET A 28 4.22 7.83 6.33
C MET A 28 3.08 8.85 6.17
N VAL A 29 2.68 9.55 7.24
CA VAL A 29 1.59 10.53 7.20
C VAL A 29 1.89 11.68 6.23
N PRO A 30 2.98 12.47 6.39
CA PRO A 30 3.29 13.53 5.44
C PRO A 30 3.65 12.98 4.06
N GLU A 31 4.31 11.82 3.98
CA GLU A 31 4.64 11.15 2.72
C GLU A 31 3.37 10.82 1.89
N GLY A 32 2.40 10.15 2.50
CA GLY A 32 1.13 9.80 1.83
C GLY A 32 0.33 11.03 1.41
N MET A 33 0.33 12.08 2.21
CA MET A 33 -0.31 13.36 1.86
C MET A 33 0.38 14.04 0.67
N ALA A 34 1.72 14.02 0.63
CA ALA A 34 2.48 14.58 -0.48
C ALA A 34 2.22 13.78 -1.77
N TYR A 35 2.19 12.45 -1.70
CA TYR A 35 1.96 11.58 -2.85
C TYR A 35 0.54 11.74 -3.40
N ALA A 36 -0.47 11.86 -2.55
CA ALA A 36 -1.83 12.21 -2.96
C ALA A 36 -1.87 13.52 -3.76
N GLY A 37 -1.12 14.52 -3.33
CA GLY A 37 -0.97 15.79 -4.05
C GLY A 37 -0.33 15.63 -5.44
N ILE A 38 0.69 14.79 -5.57
CA ILE A 38 1.35 14.48 -6.87
C ILE A 38 0.36 13.79 -7.82
N VAL A 39 -0.47 12.89 -7.30
CA VAL A 39 -1.48 12.12 -8.07
C VAL A 39 -2.69 12.99 -8.47
N GLY A 40 -2.89 14.15 -7.84
CA GLY A 40 -4.01 15.05 -8.11
C GLY A 40 -5.31 14.69 -7.37
N VAL A 41 -5.20 13.96 -6.25
CA VAL A 41 -6.33 13.64 -5.36
C VAL A 41 -6.22 14.39 -4.02
N PRO A 42 -7.33 14.57 -3.28
CA PRO A 42 -7.29 15.17 -1.95
C PRO A 42 -6.28 14.48 -1.00
N PRO A 43 -5.49 15.22 -0.20
CA PRO A 43 -4.47 14.65 0.70
C PRO A 43 -4.99 13.57 1.65
N ILE A 44 -6.26 13.67 2.07
CA ILE A 44 -6.91 12.69 2.93
C ILE A 44 -6.96 11.29 2.29
N MET A 45 -7.01 11.18 0.96
CA MET A 45 -7.00 9.90 0.25
C MET A 45 -5.64 9.18 0.40
N GLY A 46 -4.53 9.90 0.52
CA GLY A 46 -3.22 9.32 0.83
C GLY A 46 -3.13 8.75 2.24
N LEU A 47 -3.92 9.26 3.19
CA LEU A 47 -4.00 8.69 4.54
C LEU A 47 -4.78 7.37 4.54
N TYR A 48 -5.80 7.25 3.68
CA TYR A 48 -6.56 6.02 3.51
C TYR A 48 -5.72 4.85 2.97
N THR A 49 -4.61 5.14 2.29
CA THR A 49 -3.69 4.10 1.78
C THR A 49 -2.67 3.61 2.81
N ILE A 50 -2.68 4.12 4.04
CA ILE A 50 -1.70 3.73 5.09
C ILE A 50 -2.29 2.65 6.01
N VAL A 51 -3.42 2.95 6.67
CA VAL A 51 -3.92 2.11 7.78
C VAL A 51 -4.43 0.73 7.33
N PRO A 52 -5.32 0.61 6.32
CA PRO A 52 -5.84 -0.69 5.89
C PRO A 52 -4.75 -1.69 5.45
N PRO A 53 -3.77 -1.33 4.59
CA PRO A 53 -2.75 -2.29 4.17
C PRO A 53 -1.79 -2.68 5.30
N LEU A 54 -1.49 -1.78 6.25
CA LEU A 54 -0.69 -2.13 7.43
C LEU A 54 -1.38 -3.18 8.30
N ILE A 55 -2.69 -3.01 8.56
CA ILE A 55 -3.48 -4.01 9.30
C ILE A 55 -3.50 -5.34 8.54
N ALA A 56 -3.79 -5.29 7.24
CA ALA A 56 -3.80 -6.49 6.40
C ALA A 56 -2.43 -7.21 6.40
N TYR A 57 -1.33 -6.46 6.32
CA TYR A 57 0.02 -7.01 6.34
C TYR A 57 0.41 -7.58 7.71
N ALA A 58 0.01 -6.95 8.82
CA ALA A 58 0.24 -7.50 10.16
C ALA A 58 -0.42 -8.88 10.34
N LEU A 59 -1.58 -9.09 9.71
CA LEU A 59 -2.32 -10.35 9.77
C LEU A 59 -1.78 -11.43 8.84
N LEU A 60 -1.54 -11.06 7.58
CA LEU A 60 -1.24 -12.01 6.50
C LEU A 60 0.25 -12.12 6.17
N GLY A 61 1.04 -11.11 6.54
CA GLY A 61 2.44 -10.97 6.22
C GLY A 61 3.32 -12.10 6.77
N THR A 62 4.46 -12.25 6.11
CA THR A 62 5.48 -13.27 6.41
C THR A 62 6.76 -12.66 6.97
N SER A 63 7.05 -11.39 6.67
CA SER A 63 8.18 -10.65 7.22
C SER A 63 7.75 -9.77 8.38
N ARG A 64 8.57 -9.72 9.44
CA ARG A 64 8.35 -8.87 10.62
C ARG A 64 8.85 -7.43 10.44
N LEU A 65 9.69 -7.17 9.44
CA LEU A 65 10.36 -5.87 9.24
C LEU A 65 9.87 -5.12 8.01
N LEU A 66 9.08 -5.77 7.15
CA LEU A 66 8.57 -5.14 5.94
C LEU A 66 7.39 -4.23 6.29
N VAL A 67 7.46 -2.99 5.83
CA VAL A 67 6.39 -1.99 5.95
C VAL A 67 5.73 -1.83 4.59
N VAL A 68 4.41 -1.89 4.56
CA VAL A 68 3.61 -1.63 3.35
C VAL A 68 3.12 -0.19 3.42
N GLY A 69 3.30 0.57 2.35
CA GLY A 69 2.95 1.98 2.30
C GLY A 69 2.53 2.46 0.91
N PRO A 70 2.14 3.73 0.82
CA PRO A 70 1.87 4.36 -0.47
C PRO A 70 3.15 4.41 -1.31
N ASP A 71 3.00 4.24 -2.62
CA ASP A 71 4.09 4.31 -3.58
C ASP A 71 3.76 5.33 -4.68
N THR A 72 4.75 6.15 -5.04
CA THR A 72 4.58 7.21 -6.05
C THR A 72 4.45 6.67 -7.46
N ALA A 73 5.20 5.62 -7.80
CA ALA A 73 5.24 5.11 -9.16
C ALA A 73 3.87 4.54 -9.56
N THR A 74 3.30 3.68 -8.71
CA THR A 74 1.95 3.14 -8.88
C THR A 74 0.87 4.21 -8.81
N GLY A 75 1.03 5.21 -7.91
CA GLY A 75 0.13 6.37 -7.84
C GLY A 75 0.10 7.17 -9.14
N LEU A 76 1.26 7.45 -9.74
CA LEU A 76 1.36 8.21 -10.99
C LEU A 76 0.75 7.44 -12.16
N ILE A 77 0.98 6.13 -12.25
CA ILE A 77 0.35 5.28 -13.27
C ILE A 77 -1.18 5.32 -13.13
N SER A 78 -1.70 5.26 -11.91
CA SER A 78 -3.14 5.44 -11.63
C SER A 78 -3.64 6.80 -12.11
N ALA A 79 -2.94 7.89 -11.76
CA ALA A 79 -3.28 9.24 -12.17
C ALA A 79 -3.33 9.41 -13.70
N LEU A 80 -2.36 8.85 -14.42
CA LEU A 80 -2.31 8.89 -15.89
C LEU A 80 -3.44 8.08 -16.51
N THR A 81 -3.75 6.91 -15.95
CA THR A 81 -4.81 6.02 -16.44
C THR A 81 -6.18 6.67 -16.30
N VAL A 82 -6.48 7.22 -15.12
CA VAL A 82 -7.77 7.91 -14.88
C VAL A 82 -7.81 9.26 -15.57
N GLY A 83 -6.67 9.97 -15.62
CA GLY A 83 -6.52 11.26 -16.28
C GLY A 83 -6.81 11.24 -17.79
N ALA A 84 -6.76 10.07 -18.42
CA ALA A 84 -7.14 9.90 -19.82
C ALA A 84 -8.67 9.97 -20.05
N ILE A 85 -9.48 9.79 -19.01
CA ILE A 85 -10.94 9.70 -19.09
C ILE A 85 -11.69 10.66 -18.15
N ALA A 86 -11.00 11.24 -17.17
CA ALA A 86 -11.57 12.22 -16.23
C ALA A 86 -10.56 13.31 -15.86
N VAL A 87 -11.06 14.51 -15.60
CA VAL A 87 -10.23 15.68 -15.26
C VAL A 87 -9.81 15.63 -13.79
N GLN A 88 -8.51 15.79 -13.52
CA GLN A 88 -7.98 15.85 -12.14
C GLN A 88 -8.66 16.94 -11.29
N GLY A 89 -8.79 16.67 -9.99
CA GLY A 89 -9.46 17.58 -9.04
C GLY A 89 -11.00 17.52 -9.05
N THR A 90 -11.61 16.74 -9.96
CA THR A 90 -13.07 16.52 -9.97
C THR A 90 -13.47 15.38 -9.04
N ALA A 91 -14.74 15.37 -8.61
CA ALA A 91 -15.30 14.26 -7.82
C ALA A 91 -15.32 12.94 -8.62
N GLU A 92 -15.51 13.02 -9.94
CA GLU A 92 -15.45 11.88 -10.86
C GLU A 92 -14.06 11.25 -10.86
N PHE A 93 -13.00 12.05 -10.99
CA PHE A 93 -11.62 11.57 -10.93
C PHE A 93 -11.31 10.83 -9.62
N ASN A 94 -11.74 11.37 -8.48
CA ASN A 94 -11.55 10.72 -7.18
C ASN A 94 -12.30 9.37 -7.09
N THR A 95 -13.50 9.30 -7.67
CA THR A 95 -14.34 8.10 -7.69
C THR A 95 -13.72 7.01 -8.57
N LEU A 96 -13.27 7.38 -9.78
CA LEU A 96 -12.61 6.47 -10.70
C LEU A 96 -11.26 5.97 -10.16
N THR A 97 -10.47 6.85 -9.53
CA THR A 97 -9.20 6.48 -8.88
C THR A 97 -9.42 5.45 -7.79
N SER A 98 -10.42 5.66 -6.92
CA SER A 98 -10.78 4.70 -5.87
C SER A 98 -11.29 3.38 -6.46
N SER A 99 -12.09 3.44 -7.52
CA SER A 99 -12.64 2.25 -8.18
C SER A 99 -11.55 1.42 -8.85
N LEU A 100 -10.58 2.07 -9.50
CA LEU A 100 -9.41 1.43 -10.09
C LEU A 100 -8.58 0.71 -9.02
N ALA A 101 -8.33 1.35 -7.87
CA ALA A 101 -7.60 0.73 -6.77
C ALA A 101 -8.30 -0.54 -6.25
N ILE A 102 -9.63 -0.51 -6.10
CA ILE A 102 -10.42 -1.67 -5.69
C ILE A 102 -10.34 -2.79 -6.73
N LEU A 103 -10.48 -2.47 -8.02
CA LEU A 103 -10.38 -3.44 -9.12
C LEU A 103 -9.01 -4.13 -9.14
N ILE A 104 -7.93 -3.35 -9.05
CA ILE A 104 -6.56 -3.88 -8.99
C ILE A 104 -6.38 -4.76 -7.75
N GLY A 105 -6.90 -4.35 -6.59
CA GLY A 105 -6.89 -5.16 -5.38
C GLY A 105 -7.60 -6.50 -5.57
N ALA A 106 -8.78 -6.50 -6.20
CA ALA A 106 -9.51 -7.73 -6.52
C ALA A 106 -8.73 -8.65 -7.49
N LEU A 107 -8.07 -8.07 -8.50
CA LEU A 107 -7.20 -8.82 -9.41
C LEU A 107 -6.00 -9.44 -8.68
N PHE A 108 -5.36 -8.71 -7.77
CA PHE A 108 -4.27 -9.26 -6.96
C PHE A 108 -4.73 -10.39 -6.03
N LEU A 109 -5.92 -10.27 -5.43
CA LEU A 109 -6.52 -11.37 -4.66
C LEU A 109 -6.78 -12.60 -5.54
N LEU A 110 -7.27 -12.41 -6.76
CA LEU A 110 -7.47 -13.48 -7.73
C LEU A 110 -6.14 -14.15 -8.12
N PHE A 111 -5.11 -13.38 -8.45
CA PHE A 111 -3.78 -13.93 -8.75
C PHE A 111 -3.15 -14.65 -7.55
N GLY A 112 -3.38 -14.14 -6.34
CA GLY A 112 -3.00 -14.80 -5.09
C GLY A 112 -3.71 -16.15 -4.92
N ALA A 113 -5.01 -16.23 -5.18
CA ALA A 113 -5.80 -17.46 -5.14
C ALA A 113 -5.33 -18.49 -6.18
N LEU A 114 -4.96 -18.02 -7.38
CA LEU A 114 -4.36 -18.85 -8.44
C LEU A 114 -2.89 -19.21 -8.19
N ARG A 115 -2.29 -18.73 -7.08
CA ARG A 115 -0.88 -18.93 -6.70
C ARG A 115 0.11 -18.52 -7.80
N MET A 116 -0.20 -17.45 -8.53
CA MET A 116 0.63 -16.92 -9.64
C MET A 116 1.88 -16.15 -9.19
N GLY A 117 2.34 -16.33 -7.95
CA GLY A 117 3.55 -15.66 -7.44
C GLY A 117 4.84 -16.01 -8.20
N TRP A 118 4.84 -17.11 -8.94
CA TRP A 118 5.97 -17.52 -9.78
C TRP A 118 6.26 -16.54 -10.92
N VAL A 119 5.26 -15.79 -11.39
CA VAL A 119 5.43 -14.83 -12.51
C VAL A 119 6.41 -13.72 -12.12
N ALA A 120 6.43 -13.31 -10.85
CA ALA A 120 7.36 -12.32 -10.35
C ALA A 120 8.82 -12.78 -10.40
N ALA A 121 9.08 -14.10 -10.40
CA ALA A 121 10.44 -14.65 -10.51
C ALA A 121 11.07 -14.46 -11.91
N PHE A 122 10.27 -14.10 -12.91
CA PHE A 122 10.74 -13.82 -14.27
C PHE A 122 11.09 -12.35 -14.52
N ILE A 123 10.97 -11.47 -13.51
CA ILE A 123 11.34 -10.06 -13.62
C ILE A 123 12.86 -9.92 -13.38
N PRO A 124 13.64 -9.47 -14.37
CA PRO A 124 15.08 -9.32 -14.21
C PRO A 124 15.42 -8.22 -13.18
N THR A 125 16.39 -8.49 -12.30
CA THR A 125 16.87 -7.52 -11.29
C THR A 125 17.30 -6.15 -11.82
N PRO A 126 17.81 -5.97 -13.06
CA PRO A 126 18.10 -4.65 -13.60
C PRO A 126 16.86 -3.77 -13.85
N VAL A 127 15.67 -4.34 -13.99
CA VAL A 127 14.40 -3.60 -14.20
C VAL A 127 13.82 -3.11 -12.86
N MET A 128 14.24 -3.72 -11.74
CA MET A 128 13.76 -3.40 -10.40
C MET A 128 14.62 -2.35 -9.67
N ARG A 129 15.70 -1.85 -10.29
CA ARG A 129 16.58 -0.79 -9.76
C ARG A 129 16.32 0.52 -10.47
#